data_AF-A0A3P9DUK3-F1
#
_entry.id   AF-A0A3P9DUK3-F1
#
_cell.length_a   1.000
_cell.length_b   1.000
_cell.length_c   1.000
_cell.angle_alpha   90.00
_cell.angle_beta   90.00
_cell.angle_gamma   90.00
#
_symmetry.space_group_name_H-M   'P 1'
#
loop_
_entity.id
_entity.type
_entity.pdbx_description
1 polymer ?
#
loop_
_entity_poly.entity_id
_entity_poly.type
_entity_poly.pdbx_seq_one_letter_code
_entity_poly.pdbx_strand_id
1 'polypeptide(L)'
;MAVCARLCGVGQSRRCRRRQRHNQQDQGSDSDMDEEEEERIVGKGRFDAGACGGPERGVAATAGPSDACEYGSGRVNTGGFLDRTSTGPPHPQSLAELPPELLVEIFSLLPGTTLSNVALVCKKFRQLLKTETIWRRRCIEEFGMREDLRKVEARGVTSQDLYVKLLYPYRHILGLWQPDIGPYGGLLNVVVDGLFIIGWMYLPPHDPRVEDPMRRRPLFQIHMMESNKATVECMYGHKGPHKGDIQTVKKDEFSTKCNQTDHHRMPGGRQEEFRTWLEEEWGRTLEEIFHEHMQELILMKFIYTSQYDNCLTYRRIYLPPAKPSDLLQPGLFKGTYGSHGLEIVMLSFHGMSARATKLTGDPNVPAGQLTLDVNLCRPVVLPDLEQQCNIEELSRLVMGVHEEVQREQEQKENGTSATGRCAAEGACGGSSAAEEIESDHGACSDSCDSSHSSRSNPETQPFVLPMGVMARNEEYPRTCRKCFYGTGLIAGHGFTSPERTPGLFVLFDKDRFGFIWLELKSFSLYSRLTDNLPHAHAPDLERFEAMLRNMQSWTS
;
A
#
# COMPACT_ATOMS: atom_id res chain seq x y z
N MET A 1 19.75 -24.45 -19.12
CA MET A 1 20.05 -24.04 -17.72
C MET A 1 21.44 -23.41 -17.53
N ALA A 2 22.55 -24.03 -17.96
CA ALA A 2 23.90 -23.50 -17.65
C ALA A 2 24.31 -22.18 -18.34
N VAL A 3 23.59 -21.73 -19.38
CA VAL A 3 23.98 -20.55 -20.20
C VAL A 3 23.51 -19.23 -19.55
N CYS A 4 22.26 -19.12 -19.08
CA CYS A 4 21.75 -17.91 -18.41
C CYS A 4 22.54 -17.52 -17.15
N ALA A 5 23.09 -18.51 -16.43
CA ALA A 5 23.87 -18.26 -15.22
C ALA A 5 25.18 -17.46 -15.45
N ARG A 6 25.65 -17.34 -16.70
CA ARG A 6 26.86 -16.57 -17.05
C ARG A 6 26.58 -15.12 -17.48
N LEU A 7 25.34 -14.76 -17.76
CA LEU A 7 24.94 -13.39 -18.12
C LEU A 7 24.57 -12.54 -16.90
N CYS A 8 24.17 -13.18 -15.80
CA CYS A 8 24.09 -12.51 -14.50
C CYS A 8 25.51 -12.31 -13.96
N GLY A 9 25.97 -11.05 -13.85
CA GLY A 9 27.20 -10.69 -13.14
C GLY A 9 27.04 -10.85 -11.63
N VAL A 10 26.92 -12.10 -11.16
CA VAL A 10 26.65 -12.42 -9.74
C VAL A 10 27.88 -12.16 -8.89
N GLY A 11 28.06 -10.90 -8.49
CA GLY A 11 28.90 -10.55 -7.36
C GLY A 11 28.45 -11.30 -6.10
N GLN A 12 29.41 -11.83 -5.35
CA GLN A 12 29.14 -12.66 -4.17
C GLN A 12 28.16 -11.98 -3.20
N SER A 13 27.17 -12.75 -2.74
CA SER A 13 26.16 -12.32 -1.77
C SER A 13 26.79 -11.60 -0.57
N ARG A 14 26.40 -10.32 -0.38
CA ARG A 14 26.75 -9.56 0.83
C ARG A 14 25.97 -10.11 2.03
N ARG A 15 26.45 -11.22 2.59
CA ARG A 15 26.06 -11.70 3.93
C ARG A 15 26.13 -10.52 4.92
N CYS A 16 25.10 -10.38 5.75
CA CYS A 16 25.01 -9.33 6.76
C CYS A 16 26.22 -9.37 7.71
N ARG A 17 27.21 -8.48 7.52
CA ARG A 17 28.38 -8.39 8.41
C ARG A 17 27.98 -7.82 9.76
N ARG A 18 28.00 -8.67 10.81
CA ARG A 18 28.17 -8.21 12.19
C ARG A 18 29.40 -7.29 12.25
N ARG A 19 29.26 -6.09 12.81
CA ARG A 19 30.41 -5.25 13.20
C ARG A 19 31.09 -5.88 14.41
N GLN A 20 32.19 -6.60 14.20
CA GLN A 20 33.21 -6.80 15.23
C GLN A 20 34.42 -5.91 14.93
N ARG A 21 35.09 -5.44 15.98
CA ARG A 21 36.17 -4.46 15.90
C ARG A 21 37.43 -5.07 15.28
N HIS A 22 38.20 -4.26 14.58
CA HIS A 22 39.55 -4.64 14.12
C HIS A 22 40.45 -5.00 15.31
N ASN A 23 41.23 -6.06 15.13
CA ASN A 23 42.67 -6.05 15.41
C ASN A 23 43.37 -6.95 14.38
N GLN A 24 44.63 -6.65 14.07
CA GLN A 24 45.41 -7.27 13.00
C GLN A 24 46.18 -8.50 13.51
N GLN A 25 46.32 -9.56 12.71
CA GLN A 25 47.60 -10.05 12.16
C GLN A 25 47.48 -11.41 11.45
N ASP A 26 47.99 -11.44 10.21
CA ASP A 26 48.86 -12.44 9.55
C ASP A 26 48.63 -13.98 9.55
N GLN A 27 48.67 -14.49 8.30
CA GLN A 27 49.38 -15.69 7.80
C GLN A 27 48.91 -17.14 8.13
N GLY A 28 48.92 -18.00 7.11
CA GLY A 28 49.48 -19.37 7.23
C GLY A 28 48.60 -20.59 6.90
N SER A 29 48.79 -21.14 5.68
CA SER A 29 48.79 -22.58 5.26
C SER A 29 47.70 -23.61 5.62
N ASP A 30 47.55 -24.56 4.70
CA ASP A 30 46.82 -25.84 4.81
C ASP A 30 47.18 -26.70 6.03
N SER A 31 46.19 -27.48 6.51
CA SER A 31 46.27 -28.96 6.49
C SER A 31 44.93 -29.61 6.87
N ASP A 32 44.56 -30.68 6.18
CA ASP A 32 43.51 -31.63 6.61
C ASP A 32 43.93 -32.38 7.88
N MET A 33 42.94 -32.77 8.71
CA MET A 33 42.89 -34.02 9.49
C MET A 33 41.50 -34.11 10.16
N ASP A 34 40.87 -35.27 10.07
CA ASP A 34 39.68 -35.61 10.86
C ASP A 34 40.05 -35.84 12.33
N GLU A 35 39.11 -35.58 13.26
CA GLU A 35 38.88 -36.47 14.41
C GLU A 35 37.53 -36.16 15.08
N GLU A 36 36.80 -37.22 15.43
CA GLU A 36 35.50 -37.19 16.10
C GLU A 36 35.71 -37.28 17.63
N GLU A 37 34.96 -36.52 18.43
CA GLU A 37 34.73 -36.88 19.85
C GLU A 37 33.25 -36.81 20.22
N GLU A 38 32.72 -37.93 20.72
CA GLU A 38 31.39 -38.07 21.30
C GLU A 38 31.34 -37.52 22.74
N GLU A 39 30.39 -36.66 23.09
CA GLU A 39 30.10 -36.36 24.50
C GLU A 39 29.32 -37.50 25.19
N ARG A 40 29.93 -38.16 26.18
CA ARG A 40 29.30 -39.26 26.93
C ARG A 40 29.00 -38.96 28.41
N ILE A 41 27.73 -38.66 28.65
CA ILE A 41 26.87 -38.92 29.85
C ILE A 41 27.52 -39.56 31.10
N VAL A 42 27.43 -38.86 32.24
CA VAL A 42 27.12 -39.36 33.61
C VAL A 42 26.43 -38.22 34.41
N GLY A 43 25.40 -38.36 35.26
CA GLY A 43 24.52 -39.48 35.60
C GLY A 43 23.99 -39.43 37.06
N LYS A 44 22.64 -39.47 37.26
CA LYS A 44 21.87 -39.56 38.55
C LYS A 44 21.85 -38.28 39.42
N GLY A 45 20.81 -37.94 40.21
CA GLY A 45 19.61 -38.65 40.72
C GLY A 45 19.60 -38.56 42.28
N ARG A 46 18.52 -38.44 43.06
CA ARG A 46 17.05 -38.65 42.88
C ARG A 46 16.24 -37.79 43.90
N PHE A 47 14.91 -37.78 43.75
CA PHE A 47 13.92 -37.53 44.81
C PHE A 47 14.00 -38.54 45.96
N ASP A 48 13.43 -38.21 47.14
CA ASP A 48 12.36 -39.03 47.73
C ASP A 48 11.56 -38.29 48.83
N ALA A 49 10.35 -38.79 49.11
CA ALA A 49 9.41 -38.27 50.11
C ALA A 49 9.29 -39.22 51.32
N GLY A 50 8.69 -38.76 52.43
CA GLY A 50 8.39 -39.61 53.59
C GLY A 50 7.22 -39.09 54.44
N ALA A 51 6.32 -39.99 54.87
CA ALA A 51 5.14 -39.67 55.68
C ALA A 51 4.76 -40.81 56.67
N CYS A 52 4.34 -40.45 57.90
CA CYS A 52 3.58 -41.20 58.94
C CYS A 52 3.29 -40.26 60.16
N GLY A 53 2.41 -40.56 61.14
CA GLY A 53 1.51 -41.72 61.29
C GLY A 53 0.50 -41.74 62.48
N GLY A 54 0.29 -40.67 63.28
CA GLY A 54 -0.67 -40.62 64.41
C GLY A 54 -0.07 -40.81 65.83
N PRO A 55 -0.85 -40.77 66.95
CA PRO A 55 -2.33 -40.68 67.06
C PRO A 55 -2.92 -39.65 68.10
N GLU A 56 -4.24 -39.43 67.96
CA GLU A 56 -5.32 -39.04 68.92
C GLU A 56 -5.11 -38.24 70.24
N ARG A 57 -5.91 -37.15 70.43
CA ARG A 57 -7.06 -37.07 71.39
C ARG A 57 -7.80 -35.69 71.35
N GLY A 58 -9.10 -35.72 71.70
CA GLY A 58 -10.06 -34.59 71.79
C GLY A 58 -9.72 -33.50 72.83
N VAL A 59 -10.52 -32.44 73.02
CA VAL A 59 -11.98 -32.39 73.32
C VAL A 59 -12.63 -31.09 72.78
N ALA A 60 -13.96 -31.04 72.67
CA ALA A 60 -14.75 -29.86 72.20
C ALA A 60 -15.54 -29.14 73.33
N ALA A 61 -15.79 -27.84 73.15
CA ALA A 61 -16.89 -27.04 73.74
C ALA A 61 -17.00 -25.73 72.91
N THR A 62 -18.09 -25.26 72.28
CA THR A 62 -19.55 -25.11 72.55
C THR A 62 -19.96 -23.85 73.34
N ALA A 63 -20.78 -23.01 72.69
CA ALA A 63 -21.58 -21.89 73.24
C ALA A 63 -20.79 -20.74 73.92
N GLY A 64 -21.29 -19.51 74.06
CA GLY A 64 -22.64 -18.96 73.90
C GLY A 64 -22.61 -17.44 74.18
N PRO A 65 -23.76 -16.72 74.15
CA PRO A 65 -23.78 -15.38 73.53
C PRO A 65 -24.20 -14.20 74.44
N SER A 66 -24.16 -13.01 73.82
CA SER A 66 -24.99 -11.82 74.08
C SER A 66 -24.79 -11.00 75.37
N ASP A 67 -24.79 -9.68 75.21
CA ASP A 67 -25.68 -8.80 75.99
C ASP A 67 -25.94 -7.45 75.28
N ALA A 68 -27.19 -7.00 75.37
CA ALA A 68 -27.62 -5.59 75.25
C ALA A 68 -27.74 -5.03 76.70
N CYS A 69 -28.01 -3.76 77.03
CA CYS A 69 -29.06 -2.85 76.57
C CYS A 69 -28.78 -1.37 76.94
N GLU A 70 -29.46 -0.46 76.23
CA GLU A 70 -30.07 0.83 76.63
C GLU A 70 -29.68 1.61 77.91
N TYR A 71 -29.42 2.92 77.75
CA TYR A 71 -30.18 4.11 78.27
C TYR A 71 -29.39 5.40 77.91
N GLY A 72 -29.94 6.60 77.63
CA GLY A 72 -31.31 7.09 77.45
C GLY A 72 -31.35 8.65 77.46
N SER A 73 -32.35 9.27 76.80
CA SER A 73 -32.68 10.73 76.80
C SER A 73 -31.71 11.71 76.09
N GLY A 74 -32.15 12.84 75.50
CA GLY A 74 -33.47 13.50 75.54
C GLY A 74 -33.82 14.40 74.33
N ARG A 75 -34.95 15.12 74.41
CA ARG A 75 -35.71 15.70 73.29
C ARG A 75 -35.34 17.15 72.87
N VAL A 76 -35.47 17.39 71.55
CA VAL A 76 -36.11 18.52 70.85
C VAL A 76 -35.79 19.96 71.29
N ASN A 77 -35.36 20.78 70.31
CA ASN A 77 -35.69 22.20 70.27
C ASN A 77 -36.26 22.58 68.90
N THR A 78 -37.14 23.58 68.86
CA THR A 78 -38.09 23.79 67.74
C THR A 78 -37.88 25.11 67.02
N GLY A 79 -37.84 25.07 65.68
CA GLY A 79 -37.83 26.25 64.80
C GLY A 79 -36.46 26.97 64.72
N GLY A 80 -36.04 27.50 63.59
CA GLY A 80 -36.63 27.45 62.25
C GLY A 80 -36.23 28.68 61.45
N PHE A 81 -35.73 28.50 60.23
CA PHE A 81 -35.87 29.48 59.16
C PHE A 81 -35.69 28.76 57.82
N LEU A 82 -36.53 29.11 56.85
CA LEU A 82 -36.49 28.54 55.50
C LEU A 82 -35.36 29.21 54.73
N ASP A 83 -34.28 28.48 54.44
CA ASP A 83 -33.49 28.78 53.24
C ASP A 83 -33.78 27.72 52.18
N ARG A 84 -34.30 28.18 51.04
CA ARG A 84 -34.93 27.35 50.02
C ARG A 84 -33.93 27.05 48.91
N THR A 85 -32.83 26.40 49.29
CA THR A 85 -31.71 26.12 48.39
C THR A 85 -32.06 25.05 47.36
N SER A 86 -32.33 25.51 46.14
CA SER A 86 -32.28 24.80 44.85
C SER A 86 -32.34 23.26 44.90
N THR A 87 -33.55 22.69 44.81
CA THR A 87 -33.75 21.25 44.60
C THR A 87 -33.53 20.86 43.12
N GLY A 88 -32.39 21.24 42.56
CA GLY A 88 -31.87 20.67 41.31
C GLY A 88 -31.00 19.45 41.60
N PRO A 89 -30.84 18.49 40.66
CA PRO A 89 -29.83 17.45 40.82
C PRO A 89 -28.44 18.09 40.99
N PRO A 90 -27.59 17.58 41.90
CA PRO A 90 -26.30 18.20 42.19
C PRO A 90 -25.45 18.26 40.92
N HIS A 91 -24.98 19.46 40.58
CA HIS A 91 -24.11 19.64 39.42
C HIS A 91 -22.73 19.04 39.72
N PRO A 92 -22.21 18.13 38.87
CA PRO A 92 -20.95 17.44 39.14
C PRO A 92 -19.80 18.45 39.17
N GLN A 93 -19.05 18.48 40.26
CA GLN A 93 -17.92 19.41 40.46
C GLN A 93 -16.60 18.85 39.92
N SER A 94 -16.53 17.54 39.67
CA SER A 94 -15.38 16.89 39.03
C SER A 94 -15.81 15.85 37.99
N LEU A 95 -14.92 15.58 37.03
CA LEU A 95 -15.13 14.52 36.03
C LEU A 95 -15.42 13.15 36.69
N ALA A 96 -14.83 12.89 37.86
CA ALA A 96 -15.00 11.63 38.57
C ALA A 96 -16.41 11.44 39.17
N GLU A 97 -17.20 12.51 39.33
CA GLU A 97 -18.59 12.45 39.82
C GLU A 97 -19.60 12.10 38.73
N LEU A 98 -19.22 12.17 37.45
CA LEU A 98 -20.13 11.82 36.36
C LEU A 98 -20.63 10.36 36.46
N PRO A 99 -21.89 10.11 36.02
CA PRO A 99 -22.42 8.77 35.81
C PRO A 99 -21.48 7.90 34.96
N PRO A 100 -21.34 6.59 35.27
CA PRO A 100 -20.52 5.65 34.50
C PRO A 100 -20.78 5.69 32.99
N GLU A 101 -22.03 5.88 32.57
CA GLU A 101 -22.49 5.87 31.19
C GLU A 101 -21.93 7.07 30.42
N LEU A 102 -21.96 8.27 31.02
CA LEU A 102 -21.37 9.47 30.44
C LEU A 102 -19.84 9.36 30.36
N LEU A 103 -19.20 8.76 31.38
CA LEU A 103 -17.76 8.50 31.34
C LEU A 103 -17.37 7.49 30.27
N VAL A 104 -18.16 6.43 30.09
CA VAL A 104 -17.96 5.46 29.00
C VAL A 104 -18.10 6.13 27.64
N GLU A 105 -19.09 7.00 27.43
CA GLU A 105 -19.22 7.74 26.17
C GLU A 105 -18.05 8.72 25.95
N ILE A 106 -17.69 9.52 26.95
CA ILE A 106 -16.54 10.44 26.88
C ILE A 106 -15.25 9.69 26.56
N PHE A 107 -14.96 8.58 27.25
CA PHE A 107 -13.77 7.77 26.97
C PHE A 107 -13.85 7.06 25.61
N SER A 108 -15.06 6.71 25.15
CA SER A 108 -15.29 6.15 23.82
C SER A 108 -14.98 7.12 22.69
N LEU A 109 -14.89 8.44 22.94
CA LEU A 109 -14.50 9.47 21.97
C LEU A 109 -12.99 9.74 21.92
N LEU A 110 -12.21 9.24 22.89
CA LEU A 110 -10.76 9.46 22.95
C LEU A 110 -10.01 8.45 22.06
N PRO A 111 -8.85 8.81 21.48
CA PRO A 111 -8.01 7.85 20.77
C PRO A 111 -7.55 6.72 21.71
N GLY A 112 -7.55 5.47 21.24
CA GLY A 112 -7.22 4.29 22.05
C GLY A 112 -5.83 4.35 22.70
N THR A 113 -4.90 5.05 22.05
CA THR A 113 -3.54 5.36 22.55
C THR A 113 -3.52 6.19 23.84
N THR A 114 -4.58 6.97 24.11
CA THR A 114 -4.70 7.82 25.30
C THR A 114 -5.42 7.13 26.46
N LEU A 115 -6.17 6.06 26.19
CA LEU A 115 -6.93 5.32 27.21
C LEU A 115 -6.02 4.67 28.26
N SER A 116 -4.79 4.31 27.90
CA SER A 116 -3.77 3.86 28.83
C SER A 116 -3.48 4.92 29.91
N ASN A 117 -3.38 6.19 29.54
CA ASN A 117 -3.17 7.30 30.49
C ASN A 117 -4.42 7.52 31.35
N VAL A 118 -5.62 7.45 30.77
CA VAL A 118 -6.89 7.55 31.51
C VAL A 118 -7.01 6.42 32.55
N ALA A 119 -6.55 5.21 32.24
CA ALA A 119 -6.52 4.08 33.18
C ALA A 119 -5.55 4.27 34.36
N LEU A 120 -4.57 5.17 34.25
CA LEU A 120 -3.63 5.50 35.33
C LEU A 120 -4.16 6.57 36.29
N VAL A 121 -5.19 7.35 35.90
CA VAL A 121 -5.71 8.47 36.70
C VAL A 121 -6.32 8.00 38.02
N CYS A 122 -7.22 7.01 38.01
CA CYS A 122 -7.84 6.50 39.23
C CYS A 122 -8.45 5.09 39.07
N LYS A 123 -8.78 4.45 40.21
CA LYS A 123 -9.41 3.13 40.24
C LYS A 123 -10.76 3.08 39.50
N LYS A 124 -11.59 4.14 39.58
CA LYS A 124 -12.89 4.23 38.85
C LYS A 124 -12.65 4.17 37.34
N PHE A 125 -11.76 5.00 36.81
CA PHE A 125 -11.48 5.04 35.36
C PHE A 125 -10.84 3.75 34.87
N ARG A 126 -9.89 3.17 35.62
CA ARG A 126 -9.31 1.85 35.29
C ARG A 126 -10.34 0.74 35.20
N GLN A 127 -11.38 0.77 36.05
CA GLN A 127 -12.46 -0.22 36.01
C GLN A 127 -13.45 0.04 34.85
N LEU A 128 -13.78 1.31 34.56
CA LEU A 128 -14.62 1.67 33.41
C LEU A 128 -13.97 1.32 32.06
N LEU A 129 -12.65 1.40 31.96
CA LEU A 129 -11.90 1.02 30.76
C LEU A 129 -11.78 -0.49 30.53
N LYS A 130 -12.46 -1.32 31.34
CA LYS A 130 -12.72 -2.74 31.01
C LYS A 130 -14.01 -2.93 30.21
N THR A 131 -14.76 -1.86 29.92
CA THR A 131 -16.00 -1.96 29.15
C THR A 131 -15.69 -2.18 27.67
N GLU A 132 -16.08 -3.34 27.14
CA GLU A 132 -15.81 -3.76 25.76
C GLU A 132 -16.30 -2.76 24.71
N THR A 133 -17.41 -2.06 24.93
CA THR A 133 -17.97 -1.09 23.96
C THR A 133 -17.00 0.04 23.63
N ILE A 134 -16.15 0.44 24.57
CA ILE A 134 -15.10 1.45 24.36
C ILE A 134 -14.11 0.92 23.31
N TRP A 135 -13.49 -0.22 23.60
CA TRP A 135 -12.48 -0.83 22.74
C TRP A 135 -13.03 -1.27 21.39
N ARG A 136 -14.27 -1.79 21.37
CA ARG A 136 -14.98 -2.13 20.13
C ARG A 136 -15.10 -0.91 19.21
N ARG A 137 -15.46 0.26 19.76
CA ARG A 137 -15.52 1.51 19.01
C ARG A 137 -14.15 1.95 18.51
N ARG A 138 -13.09 1.85 19.34
CA ARG A 138 -11.71 2.14 18.91
C ARG A 138 -11.24 1.23 17.77
N CYS A 139 -11.51 -0.08 17.84
CA CYS A 139 -11.19 -1.04 16.78
C CYS A 139 -11.90 -0.70 15.45
N ILE A 140 -13.17 -0.28 15.51
CA ILE A 140 -13.94 0.11 14.32
C ILE A 140 -13.43 1.44 13.75
N GLU A 141 -13.31 2.48 14.58
CA GLU A 141 -12.97 3.83 14.12
C GLU A 141 -11.50 4.01 13.70
N GLU A 142 -10.55 3.36 14.38
CA GLU A 142 -9.11 3.56 14.12
C GLU A 142 -8.53 2.53 13.13
N PHE A 143 -9.14 1.34 13.04
CA PHE A 143 -8.64 0.23 12.21
C PHE A 143 -9.64 -0.25 11.15
N GLY A 144 -10.83 0.35 11.07
CA GLY A 144 -11.81 0.04 10.03
C GLY A 144 -12.44 -1.35 10.17
N MET A 145 -12.44 -1.94 11.37
CA MET A 145 -13.02 -3.26 11.62
C MET A 145 -14.49 -3.33 11.18
N ARG A 146 -14.80 -4.26 10.27
CA ARG A 146 -16.16 -4.45 9.72
C ARG A 146 -16.91 -5.65 10.30
N GLU A 147 -16.20 -6.59 10.92
CA GLU A 147 -16.83 -7.77 11.51
C GLU A 147 -17.67 -7.43 12.74
N ASP A 148 -18.67 -8.27 13.01
CA ASP A 148 -19.37 -8.25 14.29
C ASP A 148 -18.45 -8.74 15.41
N LEU A 149 -17.74 -7.80 16.04
CA LEU A 149 -16.83 -8.05 17.15
C LEU A 149 -17.47 -8.80 18.33
N ARG A 150 -18.79 -8.86 18.45
CA ARG A 150 -19.48 -9.72 19.44
C ARG A 150 -19.23 -11.20 19.20
N LYS A 151 -19.06 -11.61 17.93
CA LYS A 151 -18.70 -12.99 17.55
C LYS A 151 -17.25 -13.31 17.87
N VAL A 152 -16.37 -12.30 17.81
CA VAL A 152 -14.97 -12.40 18.22
C VAL A 152 -14.86 -12.53 19.75
N GLU A 153 -15.60 -11.69 20.47
CA GLU A 153 -15.74 -11.74 21.94
C GLU A 153 -16.29 -13.11 22.40
N ALA A 154 -17.28 -13.67 21.68
CA ALA A 154 -17.81 -15.01 21.95
C ALA A 154 -16.80 -16.15 21.74
N ARG A 155 -15.69 -15.91 21.02
CA ARG A 155 -14.55 -16.84 20.88
C ARG A 155 -13.47 -16.60 21.94
N GLY A 156 -13.75 -15.79 22.96
CA GLY A 156 -12.87 -15.56 24.11
C GLY A 156 -11.82 -14.46 23.94
N VAL A 157 -11.82 -13.74 22.80
CA VAL A 157 -10.87 -12.63 22.56
C VAL A 157 -11.59 -11.30 22.80
N THR A 158 -11.16 -10.55 23.82
CA THR A 158 -11.73 -9.22 24.10
C THR A 158 -11.36 -8.20 23.03
N SER A 159 -12.21 -7.20 22.80
CA SER A 159 -11.90 -6.05 21.94
C SER A 159 -10.68 -5.27 22.48
N GLN A 160 -10.47 -5.25 23.81
CA GLN A 160 -9.25 -4.70 24.41
C GLN A 160 -8.00 -5.48 24.02
N ASP A 161 -8.02 -6.81 24.15
CA ASP A 161 -6.91 -7.68 23.77
C ASP A 161 -6.60 -7.54 22.27
N LEU A 162 -7.62 -7.55 21.41
CA LEU A 162 -7.49 -7.35 19.97
C LEU A 162 -6.78 -6.02 19.65
N TYR A 163 -7.25 -4.91 20.25
CA TYR A 163 -6.63 -3.60 20.07
C TYR A 163 -5.16 -3.60 20.53
N VAL A 164 -4.89 -4.06 21.74
CA VAL A 164 -3.58 -3.92 22.40
C VAL A 164 -2.53 -4.90 21.88
N LYS A 165 -2.93 -6.10 21.45
CA LYS A 165 -2.03 -7.21 21.10
C LYS A 165 -1.91 -7.51 19.61
N LEU A 166 -2.90 -7.12 18.79
CA LEU A 166 -2.85 -7.29 17.33
C LEU A 166 -2.86 -5.94 16.60
N LEU A 167 -3.92 -5.14 16.74
CA LEU A 167 -4.14 -3.96 15.89
C LEU A 167 -3.08 -2.88 16.14
N TYR A 168 -2.91 -2.45 17.40
CA TYR A 168 -1.97 -1.38 17.72
C TYR A 168 -0.50 -1.78 17.50
N PRO A 169 0.00 -2.97 17.90
CA PRO A 169 1.38 -3.38 17.64
C PRO A 169 1.73 -3.40 16.14
N TYR A 170 0.83 -3.90 15.30
CA TYR A 170 1.07 -4.06 13.86
C TYR A 170 0.52 -2.90 13.00
N ARG A 171 0.00 -1.83 13.61
CA ARG A 171 -0.55 -0.64 12.91
C ARG A 171 0.35 -0.06 11.82
N HIS A 172 1.68 -0.18 11.97
CA HIS A 172 2.65 0.35 11.02
C HIS A 172 2.79 -0.47 9.74
N ILE A 173 2.40 -1.75 9.72
CA ILE A 173 2.43 -2.57 8.49
C ILE A 173 1.14 -2.48 7.68
N LEU A 174 0.06 -1.88 8.21
CA LEU A 174 -1.20 -1.74 7.48
C LEU A 174 -1.06 -0.78 6.27
N GLY A 175 -1.85 -1.04 5.22
CA GLY A 175 -1.90 -0.26 3.99
C GLY A 175 -1.18 -0.90 2.80
N LEU A 176 -0.85 -0.06 1.82
CA LEU A 176 -0.36 -0.47 0.51
C LEU A 176 1.17 -0.41 0.41
N TRP A 177 1.76 -1.42 -0.23
CA TRP A 177 3.21 -1.61 -0.29
C TRP A 177 3.67 -2.17 -1.63
N GLN A 178 4.89 -1.80 -2.01
CA GLN A 178 5.65 -2.40 -3.09
C GLN A 178 6.77 -3.26 -2.49
N PRO A 179 6.87 -4.56 -2.82
CA PRO A 179 8.00 -5.39 -2.41
C PRO A 179 9.25 -5.07 -3.25
N ASP A 180 10.40 -5.17 -2.60
CA ASP A 180 11.72 -4.89 -3.15
C ASP A 180 12.28 -6.14 -3.88
N ILE A 181 11.73 -6.41 -5.08
CA ILE A 181 12.04 -7.59 -5.91
C ILE A 181 12.84 -7.17 -7.15
N GLY A 182 13.85 -6.32 -6.95
CA GLY A 182 14.68 -5.77 -8.03
C GLY A 182 13.82 -5.04 -9.08
N PRO A 183 13.95 -5.35 -10.39
CA PRO A 183 13.18 -4.67 -11.42
C PRO A 183 11.69 -5.03 -11.40
N TYR A 184 11.28 -6.14 -10.77
CA TYR A 184 9.93 -6.68 -10.90
C TYR A 184 8.89 -6.00 -10.01
N GLY A 185 9.30 -5.48 -8.85
CA GLY A 185 8.37 -4.88 -7.88
C GLY A 185 7.25 -5.83 -7.45
N GLY A 186 6.03 -5.30 -7.33
CA GLY A 186 4.86 -6.04 -6.85
C GLY A 186 3.81 -5.11 -6.24
N LEU A 187 2.67 -5.69 -5.85
CA LEU A 187 1.62 -4.99 -5.10
C LEU A 187 1.19 -5.85 -3.91
N LEU A 188 1.36 -5.32 -2.70
CA LEU A 188 0.88 -5.93 -1.46
C LEU A 188 -0.06 -4.96 -0.75
N ASN A 189 -1.24 -5.43 -0.32
CA ASN A 189 -2.10 -4.70 0.58
C ASN A 189 -2.25 -5.46 1.90
N VAL A 190 -1.90 -4.82 3.01
CA VAL A 190 -1.97 -5.40 4.36
C VAL A 190 -3.20 -4.84 5.06
N VAL A 191 -4.15 -5.73 5.35
CA VAL A 191 -5.48 -5.37 5.87
C VAL A 191 -5.80 -6.16 7.13
N VAL A 192 -6.74 -5.64 7.92
CA VAL A 192 -7.34 -6.36 9.04
C VAL A 192 -8.58 -7.10 8.52
N ASP A 193 -8.69 -8.39 8.85
CA ASP A 193 -9.81 -9.27 8.50
C ASP A 193 -10.15 -10.12 9.75
N GLY A 194 -11.10 -9.64 10.54
CA GLY A 194 -11.50 -10.28 11.80
C GLY A 194 -10.38 -10.36 12.83
N LEU A 195 -10.01 -11.60 13.18
CA LEU A 195 -8.89 -11.91 14.08
C LEU A 195 -7.52 -11.96 13.38
N PHE A 196 -7.46 -11.61 12.09
CA PHE A 196 -6.27 -11.70 11.25
C PHE A 196 -5.83 -10.31 10.76
N ILE A 197 -4.53 -10.14 10.59
CA ILE A 197 -3.93 -9.14 9.70
C ILE A 197 -3.29 -9.92 8.56
N ILE A 198 -3.73 -9.71 7.33
CA ILE A 198 -3.32 -10.51 6.16
C ILE A 198 -2.60 -9.62 5.15
N GLY A 199 -1.41 -10.05 4.74
CA GLY A 199 -0.68 -9.46 3.62
C GLY A 199 -1.11 -10.09 2.30
N TRP A 200 -2.06 -9.46 1.60
CA TRP A 200 -2.54 -9.92 0.30
C TRP A 200 -1.64 -9.39 -0.82
N MET A 201 -0.97 -10.29 -1.53
CA MET A 201 -0.27 -9.97 -2.78
C MET A 201 -1.27 -9.98 -3.93
N TYR A 202 -1.30 -8.89 -4.68
CA TYR A 202 -2.11 -8.68 -5.87
C TYR A 202 -1.25 -8.93 -7.10
N LEU A 203 -1.72 -9.80 -7.98
CA LEU A 203 -1.05 -10.22 -9.20
C LEU A 203 -1.96 -9.91 -10.39
N PRO A 204 -1.41 -9.44 -11.53
CA PRO A 204 -2.23 -9.19 -12.72
C PRO A 204 -2.88 -10.49 -13.22
N PRO A 205 -3.98 -10.44 -13.98
CA PRO A 205 -4.49 -11.60 -14.70
C PRO A 205 -3.47 -12.13 -15.72
N HIS A 206 -3.77 -13.26 -16.36
CA HIS A 206 -2.87 -13.84 -17.35
C HIS A 206 -2.85 -13.02 -18.65
N ASP A 207 -1.67 -12.92 -19.29
CA ASP A 207 -1.51 -12.23 -20.58
C ASP A 207 -2.37 -12.88 -21.69
N PRO A 208 -3.07 -12.10 -22.54
CA PRO A 208 -3.16 -10.64 -22.59
C PRO A 208 -4.45 -10.06 -21.98
N ARG A 209 -5.13 -10.78 -21.07
CA ARG A 209 -6.50 -10.48 -20.59
C ARG A 209 -6.54 -9.30 -19.61
N VAL A 210 -6.21 -8.11 -20.11
CA VAL A 210 -6.01 -6.90 -19.31
C VAL A 210 -7.27 -6.39 -18.62
N GLU A 211 -8.47 -6.83 -19.00
CA GLU A 211 -9.73 -6.43 -18.34
C GLU A 211 -10.13 -7.33 -17.17
N ASP A 212 -9.57 -8.55 -17.07
CA ASP A 212 -9.87 -9.52 -16.00
C ASP A 212 -9.58 -8.95 -14.59
N PRO A 213 -10.24 -9.48 -13.53
CA PRO A 213 -9.96 -9.11 -12.16
C PRO A 213 -8.55 -9.51 -11.70
N MET A 214 -8.04 -8.85 -10.66
CA MET A 214 -6.74 -9.20 -10.08
C MET A 214 -6.77 -10.59 -9.44
N ARG A 215 -5.71 -11.37 -9.64
CA ARG A 215 -5.42 -12.56 -8.83
C ARG A 215 -4.90 -12.10 -7.46
N ARG A 216 -5.24 -12.82 -6.39
CA ARG A 216 -4.84 -12.48 -5.02
C ARG A 216 -4.38 -13.72 -4.26
N ARG A 217 -3.27 -13.63 -3.53
CA ARG A 217 -2.78 -14.68 -2.62
C ARG A 217 -2.26 -14.10 -1.30
N PRO A 218 -2.43 -14.77 -0.16
CA PRO A 218 -1.83 -14.33 1.09
C PRO A 218 -0.34 -14.70 1.09
N LEU A 219 0.54 -13.78 1.49
CA LEU A 219 1.97 -14.08 1.71
C LEU A 219 2.29 -14.35 3.18
N PHE A 220 1.55 -13.70 4.07
CA PHE A 220 1.64 -13.89 5.51
C PHE A 220 0.28 -13.57 6.14
N GLN A 221 0.08 -14.11 7.34
CA GLN A 221 -0.97 -13.68 8.23
C GLN A 221 -0.44 -13.50 9.65
N ILE A 222 -1.07 -12.61 10.40
CA ILE A 222 -0.85 -12.42 11.83
C ILE A 222 -2.19 -12.63 12.50
N HIS A 223 -2.28 -13.52 13.48
CA HIS A 223 -3.56 -13.85 14.09
C HIS A 223 -3.45 -14.01 15.60
N MET A 224 -4.59 -13.95 16.30
CA MET A 224 -4.67 -14.29 17.72
C MET A 224 -5.50 -15.56 17.94
N MET A 225 -4.85 -16.61 18.43
CA MET A 225 -5.53 -17.80 18.96
C MET A 225 -5.86 -17.66 20.45
N GLU A 226 -6.48 -18.69 21.02
CA GLU A 226 -6.83 -18.83 22.44
C GLU A 226 -5.68 -18.56 23.43
N SER A 227 -4.43 -18.72 22.98
CA SER A 227 -3.22 -18.39 23.76
C SER A 227 -3.03 -16.89 24.06
N ASN A 228 -3.93 -16.04 23.55
CA ASN A 228 -4.04 -14.62 23.86
C ASN A 228 -2.76 -13.82 23.55
N LYS A 229 -2.02 -14.28 22.52
CA LYS A 229 -0.80 -13.70 21.94
C LYS A 229 -0.90 -13.74 20.42
N ALA A 230 -0.43 -12.69 19.73
CA ALA A 230 -0.34 -12.68 18.28
C ALA A 230 0.77 -13.61 17.75
N THR A 231 0.43 -14.42 16.76
CA THR A 231 1.30 -15.35 16.03
C THR A 231 1.44 -14.90 14.58
N VAL A 232 2.66 -14.95 14.04
CA VAL A 232 2.96 -14.61 12.64
C VAL A 232 3.23 -15.89 11.86
N GLU A 233 2.58 -16.03 10.72
CA GLU A 233 2.72 -17.17 9.82
C GLU A 233 3.05 -16.71 8.41
N CYS A 234 3.99 -17.42 7.79
CA CYS A 234 4.24 -17.38 6.36
C CYS A 234 3.22 -18.28 5.66
N MET A 235 2.61 -17.77 4.59
CA MET A 235 1.56 -18.44 3.82
C MET A 235 2.05 -18.92 2.44
N TYR A 236 3.33 -18.72 2.14
CA TYR A 236 3.92 -19.02 0.84
C TYR A 236 4.29 -20.50 0.66
N GLY A 237 4.19 -21.02 -0.55
CA GLY A 237 4.38 -22.44 -0.83
C GLY A 237 3.13 -23.27 -0.59
N HIS A 238 3.29 -24.60 -0.60
CA HIS A 238 2.16 -25.53 -0.85
C HIS A 238 1.93 -26.51 0.32
N LYS A 239 2.68 -26.38 1.41
CA LYS A 239 2.54 -27.19 2.65
C LYS A 239 1.76 -26.49 3.76
N GLY A 240 0.99 -25.45 3.42
CA GLY A 240 0.16 -24.69 4.35
C GLY A 240 0.92 -23.68 5.23
N PRO A 241 0.19 -23.01 6.17
CA PRO A 241 0.75 -22.02 7.08
C PRO A 241 1.88 -22.59 7.93
N HIS A 242 2.93 -21.79 8.14
CA HIS A 242 4.11 -22.18 8.92
C HIS A 242 4.77 -20.95 9.52
N LYS A 243 5.75 -21.15 10.42
CA LYS A 243 6.30 -20.06 11.22
C LYS A 243 7.01 -19.01 10.35
N GLY A 244 6.63 -17.74 10.55
CA GLY A 244 7.31 -16.58 9.99
C GLY A 244 7.53 -15.49 11.03
N ASP A 245 8.30 -14.48 10.63
CA ASP A 245 8.58 -13.27 11.40
C ASP A 245 8.29 -12.02 10.56
N ILE A 246 7.91 -10.92 11.23
CA ILE A 246 7.78 -9.58 10.63
C ILE A 246 8.69 -8.61 11.39
N GLN A 247 9.49 -7.84 10.65
CA GLN A 247 10.45 -6.88 11.19
C GLN A 247 10.15 -5.50 10.62
N THR A 248 9.63 -4.60 11.46
CA THR A 248 9.40 -3.19 11.09
C THR A 248 10.67 -2.40 11.35
N VAL A 249 11.32 -1.90 10.29
CA VAL A 249 12.59 -1.16 10.39
C VAL A 249 12.33 0.34 10.50
N LYS A 250 11.32 0.84 9.76
CA LYS A 250 10.89 2.24 9.74
C LYS A 250 9.36 2.30 9.64
N LYS A 251 8.76 3.48 9.82
CA LYS A 251 7.30 3.67 9.64
C LYS A 251 6.81 3.26 8.23
N ASP A 252 7.66 3.45 7.23
CA ASP A 252 7.34 3.27 5.81
C ASP A 252 8.13 2.10 5.18
N GLU A 253 8.67 1.20 6.01
CA GLU A 253 9.47 0.02 5.59
C GLU A 253 9.36 -1.14 6.59
N PHE A 254 8.89 -2.31 6.14
CA PHE A 254 8.93 -3.56 6.92
C PHE A 254 9.45 -4.73 6.08
N SER A 255 9.78 -5.85 6.72
CA SER A 255 10.18 -7.08 6.03
C SER A 255 9.52 -8.32 6.63
N THR A 256 9.30 -9.33 5.79
CA THR A 256 8.92 -10.70 6.19
C THR A 256 10.15 -11.60 6.20
N LYS A 257 10.13 -12.62 7.06
CA LYS A 257 11.09 -13.74 7.02
C LYS A 257 10.34 -15.05 7.22
N CYS A 258 10.64 -16.05 6.41
CA CYS A 258 10.21 -17.42 6.65
C CYS A 258 11.25 -18.13 7.55
N ASN A 259 10.80 -18.90 8.53
CA ASN A 259 11.70 -19.71 9.38
C ASN A 259 11.80 -21.17 8.90
N GLN A 260 10.99 -21.58 7.93
CA GLN A 260 10.80 -22.97 7.48
C GLN A 260 10.64 -23.03 5.95
N THR A 261 11.69 -22.66 5.20
CA THR A 261 11.64 -22.57 3.72
C THR A 261 11.51 -23.93 3.03
N ASP A 262 11.65 -25.03 3.76
CA ASP A 262 11.30 -26.38 3.32
C ASP A 262 9.79 -26.53 3.01
N HIS A 263 8.93 -25.69 3.61
CA HIS A 263 7.51 -25.60 3.25
C HIS A 263 7.27 -25.03 1.84
N HIS A 264 8.26 -24.34 1.27
CA HIS A 264 8.20 -23.76 -0.08
C HIS A 264 8.59 -24.77 -1.16
N ARG A 265 9.22 -25.89 -0.78
CA ARG A 265 9.79 -26.88 -1.70
C ARG A 265 8.81 -28.00 -2.05
N MET A 266 8.73 -28.29 -3.33
CA MET A 266 7.89 -29.36 -3.87
C MET A 266 8.65 -30.69 -4.01
N PRO A 267 7.96 -31.86 -3.96
CA PRO A 267 8.60 -33.17 -4.11
C PRO A 267 9.34 -33.37 -5.43
N GLY A 268 8.80 -32.85 -6.55
CA GLY A 268 9.44 -32.82 -7.87
C GLY A 268 10.48 -31.70 -8.03
N GLY A 269 10.84 -31.01 -6.94
CA GLY A 269 11.88 -29.98 -6.89
C GLY A 269 11.61 -28.79 -7.80
N ARG A 270 12.70 -28.15 -8.25
CA ARG A 270 12.66 -26.87 -8.99
C ARG A 270 11.89 -26.92 -10.31
N GLN A 271 11.75 -28.10 -10.93
CA GLN A 271 10.97 -28.26 -12.16
C GLN A 271 9.47 -28.24 -11.89
N GLU A 272 9.02 -28.85 -10.79
CA GLU A 272 7.62 -28.78 -10.35
C GLU A 272 7.27 -27.37 -9.86
N GLU A 273 8.16 -26.77 -9.05
CA GLU A 273 8.02 -25.36 -8.60
C GLU A 273 7.88 -24.40 -9.79
N PHE A 274 8.66 -24.58 -10.86
CA PHE A 274 8.56 -23.75 -12.07
C PHE A 274 7.23 -23.95 -12.80
N ARG A 275 6.80 -25.21 -13.01
CA ARG A 275 5.54 -25.51 -13.70
C ARG A 275 4.33 -24.93 -12.96
N THR A 276 4.25 -25.10 -11.63
CA THR A 276 3.13 -24.55 -10.86
C THR A 276 3.17 -23.03 -10.81
N TRP A 277 4.35 -22.42 -10.68
CA TRP A 277 4.48 -20.96 -10.78
C TRP A 277 4.06 -20.44 -12.16
N LEU A 278 4.39 -21.16 -13.24
CA LEU A 278 4.01 -20.79 -14.61
C LEU A 278 2.50 -20.91 -14.82
N GLU A 279 1.87 -21.96 -14.32
CA GLU A 279 0.41 -22.13 -14.32
C GLU A 279 -0.28 -21.02 -13.51
N GLU A 280 0.23 -20.68 -12.31
CA GLU A 280 -0.26 -19.57 -11.50
C GLU A 280 -0.17 -18.22 -12.26
N GLU A 281 1.00 -17.89 -12.80
CA GLU A 281 1.30 -16.56 -13.37
C GLU A 281 0.87 -16.34 -14.82
N TRP A 282 0.80 -17.40 -15.63
CA TRP A 282 0.49 -17.32 -17.07
C TRP A 282 -0.69 -18.19 -17.51
N GLY A 283 -1.10 -19.19 -16.72
CA GLY A 283 -2.23 -20.06 -17.07
C GLY A 283 -2.00 -20.92 -18.32
N ARG A 284 -0.73 -21.20 -18.63
CA ARG A 284 -0.26 -21.93 -19.83
C ARG A 284 0.95 -22.78 -19.48
N THR A 285 1.25 -23.79 -20.30
CA THR A 285 2.54 -24.50 -20.22
C THR A 285 3.64 -23.73 -20.97
N LEU A 286 4.90 -24.17 -20.84
CA LEU A 286 6.02 -23.51 -21.53
C LEU A 286 5.95 -23.74 -23.04
N GLU A 287 5.47 -24.92 -23.45
CA GLU A 287 5.32 -25.36 -24.84
C GLU A 287 4.24 -24.58 -25.59
N GLU A 288 3.22 -24.07 -24.87
CA GLU A 288 2.16 -23.20 -25.41
C GLU A 288 2.63 -21.75 -25.62
N ILE A 289 3.84 -21.40 -25.17
CA ILE A 289 4.45 -20.07 -25.32
C ILE A 289 5.41 -20.10 -26.52
N PHE A 290 4.88 -19.82 -27.70
CA PHE A 290 5.60 -19.95 -28.98
C PHE A 290 6.81 -19.02 -29.18
N HIS A 291 7.00 -18.00 -28.35
CA HIS A 291 8.11 -17.04 -28.48
C HIS A 291 9.24 -17.38 -27.49
N GLU A 292 10.37 -17.87 -28.01
CA GLU A 292 11.56 -18.24 -27.21
C GLU A 292 12.01 -17.13 -26.25
N HIS A 293 12.11 -15.90 -26.74
CA HIS A 293 12.47 -14.74 -25.91
C HIS A 293 11.51 -14.52 -24.74
N MET A 294 10.22 -14.84 -24.92
CA MET A 294 9.23 -14.77 -23.85
C MET A 294 9.47 -15.87 -22.81
N GLN A 295 9.80 -17.09 -23.25
CA GLN A 295 10.20 -18.19 -22.35
C GLN A 295 11.45 -17.83 -21.53
N GLU A 296 12.45 -17.17 -22.14
CA GLU A 296 13.66 -16.70 -21.45
C GLU A 296 13.35 -15.67 -20.35
N LEU A 297 12.54 -14.66 -20.67
CA LEU A 297 12.11 -13.63 -19.70
C LEU A 297 11.32 -14.23 -18.54
N ILE A 298 10.42 -15.18 -18.83
CA ILE A 298 9.61 -15.91 -17.86
C ILE A 298 10.48 -16.76 -16.93
N LEU A 299 11.43 -17.51 -17.49
CA LEU A 299 12.37 -18.33 -16.71
C LEU A 299 13.29 -17.46 -15.85
N MET A 300 13.77 -16.33 -16.38
CA MET A 300 14.56 -15.36 -15.63
C MET A 300 13.76 -14.74 -14.49
N LYS A 301 12.50 -14.35 -14.72
CA LYS A 301 11.58 -13.84 -13.69
C LYS A 301 11.40 -14.88 -12.58
N PHE A 302 11.09 -16.13 -12.93
CA PHE A 302 11.00 -17.22 -11.93
C PHE A 302 12.28 -17.38 -11.10
N ILE A 303 13.45 -17.50 -11.73
CA ILE A 303 14.73 -17.70 -11.04
C ILE A 303 15.01 -16.51 -10.10
N TYR A 304 14.81 -15.29 -10.57
CA TYR A 304 15.08 -14.07 -9.81
C TYR A 304 14.08 -13.87 -8.66
N THR A 305 12.78 -14.09 -8.86
CA THR A 305 11.78 -13.88 -7.80
C THR A 305 11.82 -14.99 -6.76
N SER A 306 12.10 -16.23 -7.17
CA SER A 306 12.14 -17.36 -6.24
C SER A 306 13.40 -17.39 -5.36
N GLN A 307 14.48 -16.67 -5.69
CA GLN A 307 15.67 -16.58 -4.83
C GLN A 307 15.39 -15.89 -3.47
N TYR A 308 14.26 -15.20 -3.34
CA TYR A 308 13.88 -14.49 -2.12
C TYR A 308 13.19 -15.38 -1.07
N ASP A 309 12.64 -16.55 -1.43
CA ASP A 309 11.91 -17.45 -0.53
C ASP A 309 10.93 -16.73 0.44
N ASN A 310 10.13 -15.80 -0.12
CA ASN A 310 9.19 -14.93 0.61
C ASN A 310 9.80 -14.08 1.75
N CYS A 311 11.13 -13.98 1.82
CA CYS A 311 11.87 -13.10 2.71
C CYS A 311 12.05 -11.74 2.03
N LEU A 312 10.99 -10.94 2.05
CA LEU A 312 10.86 -9.71 1.26
C LEU A 312 10.91 -8.47 2.16
N THR A 313 11.51 -7.39 1.65
CA THR A 313 11.34 -6.03 2.19
C THR A 313 10.24 -5.34 1.41
N TYR A 314 9.39 -4.59 2.10
CA TYR A 314 8.25 -3.87 1.57
C TYR A 314 8.39 -2.39 1.89
N ARG A 315 8.20 -1.55 0.88
CA ARG A 315 8.29 -0.09 0.98
C ARG A 315 6.91 0.51 0.75
N ARG A 316 6.52 1.49 1.56
CA ARG A 316 5.14 2.03 1.54
C ARG A 316 4.89 2.79 0.25
N ILE A 317 3.75 2.51 -0.37
CA ILE A 317 3.20 3.29 -1.49
C ILE A 317 1.79 3.78 -1.14
N TYR A 318 1.27 4.72 -1.93
CA TYR A 318 -0.06 5.28 -1.71
C TYR A 318 -0.82 5.40 -3.03
N LEU A 319 -2.14 5.30 -2.96
CA LEU A 319 -3.01 5.68 -4.06
C LEU A 319 -2.95 7.20 -4.30
N PRO A 320 -2.97 7.64 -5.56
CA PRO A 320 -2.96 9.04 -5.93
C PRO A 320 -4.23 9.77 -5.44
N PRO A 321 -4.10 11.02 -4.96
CA PRO A 321 -5.26 11.85 -4.64
C PRO A 321 -6.00 12.25 -5.92
N ALA A 322 -7.34 12.19 -5.88
CA ALA A 322 -8.20 12.61 -6.98
C ALA A 322 -8.63 14.07 -6.85
N LYS A 323 -8.70 14.80 -7.97
CA LYS A 323 -9.23 16.16 -8.06
C LYS A 323 -10.38 16.21 -9.08
N PRO A 324 -11.38 17.08 -8.91
CA PRO A 324 -12.48 17.22 -9.87
C PRO A 324 -12.05 17.64 -11.29
N SER A 325 -10.85 18.20 -11.43
CA SER A 325 -10.24 18.61 -12.71
C SER A 325 -9.52 17.49 -13.46
N ASP A 326 -9.35 16.30 -12.86
CA ASP A 326 -8.57 15.22 -13.45
C ASP A 326 -9.29 14.63 -14.68
N LEU A 327 -8.51 14.27 -15.72
CA LEU A 327 -9.05 13.77 -16.99
C LEU A 327 -9.88 12.48 -16.83
N LEU A 328 -9.50 11.65 -15.86
CA LEU A 328 -10.23 10.48 -15.38
C LEU A 328 -9.83 10.25 -13.92
N GLN A 329 -10.55 9.40 -13.18
CA GLN A 329 -10.18 9.07 -11.80
C GLN A 329 -8.75 8.46 -11.76
N PRO A 330 -7.79 9.05 -11.02
CA PRO A 330 -6.46 8.47 -10.88
C PRO A 330 -6.52 7.17 -10.06
N GLY A 331 -5.49 6.34 -10.14
CA GLY A 331 -5.48 5.04 -9.47
C GLY A 331 -4.56 4.03 -10.15
N LEU A 332 -4.83 2.74 -9.89
CA LEU A 332 -4.03 1.64 -10.42
C LEU A 332 -4.68 1.04 -11.68
N PHE A 333 -3.84 0.65 -12.63
CA PHE A 333 -4.23 0.07 -13.91
C PHE A 333 -3.34 -1.13 -14.23
N LYS A 334 -3.92 -2.13 -14.86
CA LYS A 334 -3.24 -3.29 -15.47
C LYS A 334 -2.91 -2.88 -16.90
N GLY A 335 -1.73 -3.16 -17.42
CA GLY A 335 -1.28 -2.72 -18.75
C GLY A 335 -0.43 -3.75 -19.49
N THR A 336 -0.57 -3.85 -20.81
CA THR A 336 0.20 -4.79 -21.64
C THR A 336 1.59 -4.25 -22.00
N TYR A 337 2.66 -5.00 -21.69
CA TYR A 337 4.07 -4.65 -21.94
C TYR A 337 4.80 -5.69 -22.81
N GLY A 338 4.18 -6.07 -23.92
CA GLY A 338 4.81 -6.96 -24.91
C GLY A 338 5.22 -8.31 -24.32
N SER A 339 6.47 -8.72 -24.54
CA SER A 339 7.01 -10.00 -24.05
C SER A 339 7.19 -10.09 -22.53
N HIS A 340 7.03 -9.00 -21.79
CA HIS A 340 7.03 -9.03 -20.33
C HIS A 340 5.66 -9.43 -19.74
N GLY A 341 4.60 -9.41 -20.56
CA GLY A 341 3.23 -9.73 -20.16
C GLY A 341 2.47 -8.51 -19.64
N LEU A 342 1.70 -8.70 -18.57
CA LEU A 342 0.95 -7.61 -17.92
C LEU A 342 1.72 -7.02 -16.73
N GLU A 343 1.74 -5.68 -16.66
CA GLU A 343 2.30 -4.93 -15.53
C GLU A 343 1.24 -4.04 -14.87
N ILE A 344 1.46 -3.69 -13.61
CA ILE A 344 0.63 -2.78 -12.82
C ILE A 344 1.27 -1.39 -12.86
N VAL A 345 0.51 -0.38 -13.28
CA VAL A 345 0.92 1.04 -13.29
C VAL A 345 -0.02 1.89 -12.44
N MET A 346 0.51 2.96 -11.85
CA MET A 346 -0.22 3.96 -11.10
C MET A 346 -0.32 5.25 -11.91
N LEU A 347 -1.54 5.62 -12.31
CA LEU A 347 -1.85 6.86 -13.01
C LEU A 347 -2.14 7.99 -12.01
N SER A 348 -1.40 9.10 -12.11
CA SER A 348 -1.53 10.28 -11.24
C SER A 348 -1.49 11.60 -12.03
N PHE A 349 -2.10 12.67 -11.50
CA PHE A 349 -2.22 13.97 -12.18
C PHE A 349 -1.41 15.08 -11.50
N HIS A 350 -0.57 15.72 -12.31
CA HIS A 350 0.46 16.69 -11.92
C HIS A 350 0.20 18.01 -12.65
N GLY A 351 -0.91 18.67 -12.31
CA GLY A 351 -1.41 19.82 -13.06
C GLY A 351 -1.87 19.39 -14.46
N MET A 352 -1.16 19.84 -15.49
CA MET A 352 -1.44 19.48 -16.89
C MET A 352 -0.59 18.31 -17.41
N SER A 353 0.07 17.55 -16.53
CA SER A 353 0.73 16.28 -16.85
C SER A 353 -0.04 15.11 -16.22
N ALA A 354 -0.26 14.04 -16.98
CA ALA A 354 -0.71 12.75 -16.46
C ALA A 354 0.44 11.75 -16.52
N ARG A 355 0.75 11.13 -15.38
CA ARG A 355 1.95 10.30 -15.18
C ARG A 355 1.58 8.88 -14.79
N ALA A 356 2.11 7.90 -15.51
CA ALA A 356 2.00 6.49 -15.16
C ALA A 356 3.35 5.98 -14.60
N THR A 357 3.37 5.59 -13.33
CA THR A 357 4.53 5.02 -12.64
C THR A 357 4.37 3.51 -12.50
N LYS A 358 5.39 2.71 -12.82
CA LYS A 358 5.35 1.25 -12.68
C LYS A 358 5.32 0.81 -11.21
N LEU A 359 4.36 -0.04 -10.83
CA LEU A 359 4.31 -0.74 -9.54
C LEU A 359 4.88 -2.16 -9.64
N THR A 360 4.59 -2.84 -10.76
CA THR A 360 5.42 -3.95 -11.25
C THR A 360 6.13 -3.50 -12.52
N GLY A 361 7.25 -4.16 -12.84
CA GLY A 361 8.03 -3.84 -14.01
C GLY A 361 8.92 -4.99 -14.44
N ASP A 362 9.90 -4.65 -15.27
CA ASP A 362 10.71 -5.61 -16.00
C ASP A 362 12.17 -5.13 -16.10
N PRO A 363 13.11 -5.99 -16.53
CA PRO A 363 14.53 -5.63 -16.63
C PRO A 363 14.85 -4.50 -17.60
N ASN A 364 13.93 -4.10 -18.49
CA ASN A 364 14.11 -2.97 -19.39
C ASN A 364 13.64 -1.69 -18.70
N VAL A 365 12.40 -1.64 -18.19
CA VAL A 365 11.88 -0.50 -17.41
C VAL A 365 11.41 -1.01 -16.04
N PRO A 366 12.25 -0.84 -14.99
CA PRO A 366 11.96 -1.31 -13.64
C PRO A 366 10.70 -0.75 -13.00
N ALA A 367 10.19 -1.50 -12.01
CA ALA A 367 9.26 -0.99 -11.02
C ALA A 367 9.81 0.28 -10.34
N GLY A 368 8.93 1.24 -10.06
CA GLY A 368 9.27 2.58 -9.56
C GLY A 368 9.52 3.64 -10.64
N GLN A 369 9.77 3.24 -11.90
CA GLN A 369 10.06 4.19 -12.98
C GLN A 369 8.82 4.82 -13.62
N LEU A 370 8.97 6.04 -14.14
CA LEU A 370 7.94 6.80 -14.86
C LEU A 370 7.82 6.31 -16.31
N THR A 371 6.98 5.31 -16.52
CA THR A 371 6.81 4.65 -17.83
C THR A 371 6.08 5.51 -18.85
N LEU A 372 5.12 6.36 -18.46
CA LEU A 372 4.45 7.33 -19.37
C LEU A 372 4.35 8.71 -18.72
N ASP A 373 4.60 9.78 -19.49
CA ASP A 373 4.28 11.17 -19.14
C ASP A 373 3.51 11.80 -20.31
N VAL A 374 2.28 12.23 -20.05
CA VAL A 374 1.30 12.68 -21.05
C VAL A 374 0.99 14.15 -20.84
N ASN A 375 1.11 14.96 -21.89
CA ASN A 375 0.92 16.40 -21.83
C ASN A 375 -0.53 16.75 -22.16
N LEU A 376 -1.31 17.09 -21.14
CA LEU A 376 -2.75 17.42 -21.27
C LEU A 376 -2.99 18.79 -21.93
N CYS A 377 -1.97 19.63 -22.11
CA CYS A 377 -2.03 20.84 -22.93
C CYS A 377 -1.84 20.57 -24.43
N ARG A 378 -1.51 19.33 -24.83
CA ARG A 378 -1.21 18.96 -26.23
C ARG A 378 -2.20 17.88 -26.73
N PRO A 379 -3.49 18.24 -26.93
CA PRO A 379 -4.44 17.33 -27.56
C PRO A 379 -3.99 17.04 -28.99
N VAL A 380 -4.16 15.78 -29.41
CA VAL A 380 -3.94 15.36 -30.79
C VAL A 380 -5.31 15.04 -31.39
N VAL A 381 -5.68 15.75 -32.44
CA VAL A 381 -6.89 15.46 -33.21
C VAL A 381 -6.59 14.24 -34.08
N LEU A 382 -7.41 13.19 -33.98
CA LEU A 382 -7.29 12.04 -34.88
C LEU A 382 -7.90 12.39 -36.24
N PRO A 383 -7.30 11.89 -37.33
CA PRO A 383 -7.92 12.00 -38.65
C PRO A 383 -9.06 10.97 -38.80
N ASP A 384 -9.62 10.86 -40.00
CA ASP A 384 -10.60 9.83 -40.33
C ASP A 384 -10.03 8.39 -40.20
N LEU A 385 -10.91 7.38 -40.27
CA LEU A 385 -10.52 5.97 -40.08
C LEU A 385 -9.57 5.43 -41.17
N GLU A 386 -9.59 5.99 -42.38
CA GLU A 386 -8.69 5.55 -43.46
C GLU A 386 -7.27 6.06 -43.19
N GLN A 387 -7.15 7.30 -42.74
CA GLN A 387 -5.89 7.92 -42.32
C GLN A 387 -5.37 7.37 -40.99
N GLN A 388 -6.23 7.01 -40.04
CA GLN A 388 -5.82 6.32 -38.80
C GLN A 388 -5.17 4.96 -39.08
N CYS A 389 -5.54 4.28 -40.17
CA CYS A 389 -4.88 3.04 -40.59
C CYS A 389 -3.42 3.24 -41.06
N ASN A 390 -2.97 4.47 -41.28
CA ASN A 390 -1.64 4.81 -41.78
C ASN A 390 -0.70 5.25 -40.62
N ILE A 391 0.36 4.49 -40.38
CA ILE A 391 1.30 4.75 -39.26
C ILE A 391 2.21 5.94 -39.55
N GLU A 392 2.56 6.19 -40.81
CA GLU A 392 3.33 7.36 -41.24
C GLU A 392 2.55 8.66 -41.00
N GLU A 393 1.23 8.66 -41.24
CA GLU A 393 0.34 9.80 -40.96
C GLU A 393 0.23 10.08 -39.46
N LEU A 394 -0.04 9.04 -38.64
CA LEU A 394 -0.07 9.21 -37.19
C LEU A 394 1.29 9.69 -36.65
N SER A 395 2.39 9.12 -37.15
CA SER A 395 3.74 9.54 -36.78
C SER A 395 3.98 11.01 -37.10
N ARG A 396 3.57 11.48 -38.29
CA ARG A 396 3.67 12.89 -38.70
C ARG A 396 2.95 13.83 -37.72
N LEU A 397 1.72 13.49 -37.32
CA LEU A 397 0.93 14.30 -36.38
C LEU A 397 1.60 14.39 -35.00
N VAL A 398 2.04 13.26 -34.44
CA VAL A 398 2.65 13.21 -33.10
C VAL A 398 4.06 13.83 -33.09
N MET A 399 4.85 13.62 -34.14
CA MET A 399 6.19 14.22 -34.26
C MET A 399 6.14 15.73 -34.46
N GLY A 400 5.17 16.27 -35.21
CA GLY A 400 4.96 17.72 -35.29
C GLY A 400 4.71 18.37 -33.92
N VAL A 401 3.88 17.72 -33.09
CA VAL A 401 3.66 18.14 -31.70
C VAL A 401 4.90 17.95 -30.82
N HIS A 402 5.69 16.90 -31.04
CA HIS A 402 6.97 16.70 -30.36
C HIS A 402 7.95 17.86 -30.65
N GLU A 403 8.12 18.23 -31.92
CA GLU A 403 8.99 19.33 -32.36
C GLU A 403 8.54 20.71 -31.82
N GLU A 404 7.24 20.95 -31.66
CA GLU A 404 6.73 22.13 -30.94
C GLU A 404 7.13 22.11 -29.46
N VAL A 405 6.92 20.99 -28.78
CA VAL A 405 7.23 20.84 -27.35
C VAL A 405 8.73 21.01 -27.08
N GLN A 406 9.60 20.45 -27.91
CA GLN A 406 11.06 20.62 -27.79
C GLN A 406 11.47 22.09 -27.96
N ARG A 407 11.00 22.75 -29.02
CA ARG A 407 11.30 24.18 -29.26
C ARG A 407 10.85 25.07 -28.10
N GLU A 408 9.71 24.78 -27.47
CA GLU A 408 9.24 25.51 -26.28
C GLU A 408 10.06 25.23 -25.03
N GLN A 409 10.63 24.03 -24.88
CA GLN A 409 11.54 23.70 -23.78
C GLN A 409 12.88 24.42 -23.95
N GLU A 410 13.50 24.33 -25.13
CA GLU A 410 14.73 25.06 -25.48
C GLU A 410 14.59 26.58 -25.29
N GLN A 411 13.46 27.16 -25.68
CA GLN A 411 13.20 28.60 -25.48
C GLN A 411 13.07 28.98 -24.00
N LYS A 412 12.47 28.13 -23.16
CA LYS A 412 12.37 28.37 -21.70
C LYS A 412 13.73 28.25 -21.03
N GLU A 413 14.54 27.26 -21.40
CA GLU A 413 15.88 27.07 -20.85
C GLU A 413 16.81 28.23 -21.24
N ASN A 414 16.85 28.60 -22.52
CA ASN A 414 17.63 29.74 -23.00
C ASN A 414 17.13 31.08 -22.41
N GLY A 415 15.81 31.29 -22.32
CA GLY A 415 15.22 32.50 -21.75
C GLY A 415 15.55 32.70 -20.26
N THR A 416 15.60 31.61 -19.49
CA THR A 416 15.96 31.65 -18.05
C THR A 416 17.44 31.99 -17.85
N SER A 417 18.31 31.66 -18.81
CA SER A 417 19.74 32.02 -18.76
C SER A 417 20.01 33.52 -18.99
N ALA A 418 19.15 34.20 -19.75
CA ALA A 418 19.33 35.61 -20.09
C ALA A 418 18.99 36.58 -18.94
N THR A 419 18.04 36.21 -18.07
CA THR A 419 17.60 37.05 -16.94
C THR A 419 18.60 37.13 -15.77
N GLY A 420 19.70 36.38 -15.80
CA GLY A 420 20.74 36.40 -14.76
C GLY A 420 21.84 37.45 -14.93
N ARG A 421 21.83 38.27 -15.99
CA ARG A 421 22.93 39.21 -16.33
C ARG A 421 22.49 40.60 -16.82
N CYS A 422 21.47 41.20 -16.22
CA CYS A 422 21.18 42.64 -16.40
C CYS A 422 20.35 43.22 -15.24
N ALA A 423 20.98 43.42 -14.08
CA ALA A 423 20.39 44.17 -12.96
C ALA A 423 21.48 44.79 -12.06
N ALA A 424 22.28 45.69 -12.63
CA ALA A 424 23.14 46.60 -11.87
C ALA A 424 23.01 48.01 -12.45
N GLU A 425 22.72 48.97 -11.55
CA GLU A 425 22.73 50.43 -11.71
C GLU A 425 21.62 51.09 -12.57
N GLY A 426 21.01 52.14 -12.01
CA GLY A 426 20.00 52.99 -12.66
C GLY A 426 18.85 53.41 -11.72
N ALA A 427 18.97 54.55 -11.03
CA ALA A 427 17.99 55.03 -10.05
C ALA A 427 17.13 56.21 -10.56
N CYS A 428 16.01 56.46 -9.85
CA CYS A 428 15.05 57.60 -9.89
C CYS A 428 14.38 57.96 -11.25
N GLY A 429 13.15 58.51 -11.30
CA GLY A 429 12.12 58.80 -10.29
C GLY A 429 11.07 59.79 -10.85
N GLY A 430 9.81 59.79 -10.38
CA GLY A 430 8.79 60.78 -10.79
C GLY A 430 7.34 60.27 -10.74
N SER A 431 6.39 61.14 -10.34
CA SER A 431 5.01 60.77 -9.95
C SER A 431 3.90 61.32 -10.88
N SER A 432 2.67 60.82 -10.65
CA SER A 432 1.34 61.38 -11.03
C SER A 432 0.90 61.17 -12.49
N ALA A 433 -0.40 61.14 -12.83
CA ALA A 433 -1.63 61.35 -12.04
C ALA A 433 -2.76 60.37 -12.48
N ALA A 434 -3.91 60.44 -11.81
CA ALA A 434 -5.10 59.61 -12.08
C ALA A 434 -5.99 60.17 -13.20
N GLU A 435 -6.87 59.34 -13.75
CA GLU A 435 -8.27 59.72 -14.05
C GLU A 435 -9.17 58.47 -14.22
N GLU A 436 -10.30 58.45 -13.52
CA GLU A 436 -11.43 57.53 -13.71
C GLU A 436 -12.54 58.30 -14.44
N ILE A 437 -13.18 57.71 -15.47
CA ILE A 437 -14.54 58.08 -15.89
C ILE A 437 -15.31 56.82 -16.30
N GLU A 438 -16.48 56.62 -15.70
CA GLU A 438 -17.47 55.58 -16.03
C GLU A 438 -18.51 56.05 -17.09
N SER A 439 -19.53 55.20 -17.33
CA SER A 439 -20.79 55.40 -18.07
C SER A 439 -20.76 55.03 -19.57
N ASP A 440 -21.86 54.54 -20.17
CA ASP A 440 -23.25 54.49 -19.70
C ASP A 440 -24.00 53.20 -20.13
N HIS A 441 -25.21 53.03 -19.59
CA HIS A 441 -26.08 51.85 -19.68
C HIS A 441 -26.84 51.71 -21.01
N GLY A 442 -27.33 50.49 -21.27
CA GLY A 442 -28.23 50.19 -22.38
C GLY A 442 -29.04 48.90 -22.15
N ALA A 443 -29.99 48.93 -21.22
CA ALA A 443 -30.85 47.78 -20.91
C ALA A 443 -31.96 47.58 -21.96
N CYS A 444 -32.26 46.32 -22.30
CA CYS A 444 -33.53 45.91 -22.91
C CYS A 444 -33.97 44.54 -22.39
N SER A 445 -35.28 44.36 -22.34
CA SER A 445 -36.01 43.41 -21.49
C SER A 445 -36.28 42.05 -22.16
N ASP A 446 -36.50 41.06 -21.30
CA ASP A 446 -37.14 39.75 -21.52
C ASP A 446 -38.02 39.60 -22.77
N SER A 447 -37.83 38.47 -23.47
CA SER A 447 -38.92 37.48 -23.58
C SER A 447 -38.36 36.07 -23.82
N CYS A 448 -38.98 35.10 -23.16
CA CYS A 448 -38.62 33.69 -23.15
C CYS A 448 -38.64 33.00 -24.53
N ASP A 449 -37.75 32.02 -24.71
CA ASP A 449 -38.19 30.76 -25.30
C ASP A 449 -37.44 29.53 -24.74
N SER A 450 -38.13 28.40 -24.68
CA SER A 450 -37.66 27.19 -23.99
C SER A 450 -37.24 26.11 -24.97
N SER A 451 -35.93 25.84 -25.12
CA SER A 451 -35.47 24.68 -25.89
C SER A 451 -34.16 24.07 -25.38
N HIS A 452 -34.29 22.85 -24.85
CA HIS A 452 -33.25 21.81 -24.75
C HIS A 452 -31.90 22.17 -24.10
N SER A 453 -31.82 21.90 -22.79
CA SER A 453 -30.57 21.51 -22.15
C SER A 453 -30.11 20.12 -22.64
N SER A 454 -29.59 20.04 -23.87
CA SER A 454 -28.81 18.87 -24.27
C SER A 454 -27.50 18.87 -23.48
N ARG A 455 -27.44 18.09 -22.40
CA ARG A 455 -26.16 17.63 -21.85
C ARG A 455 -25.45 16.91 -22.99
N SER A 456 -24.46 17.56 -23.61
CA SER A 456 -23.64 16.91 -24.60
C SER A 456 -22.97 15.71 -23.94
N ASN A 457 -23.21 14.51 -24.50
CA ASN A 457 -22.31 13.40 -24.24
C ASN A 457 -20.90 13.86 -24.65
N PRO A 458 -19.84 13.48 -23.91
CA PRO A 458 -18.48 13.76 -24.35
C PRO A 458 -18.31 13.13 -25.74
N GLU A 459 -17.99 13.94 -26.74
CA GLU A 459 -17.93 13.53 -28.13
C GLU A 459 -16.97 12.35 -28.28
N THR A 460 -17.52 11.19 -28.61
CA THR A 460 -16.75 9.97 -28.90
C THR A 460 -16.56 9.86 -30.39
N GLN A 461 -15.32 9.70 -30.84
CA GLN A 461 -14.97 9.45 -32.23
C GLN A 461 -14.56 7.98 -32.45
N PRO A 462 -14.75 7.43 -33.66
CA PRO A 462 -14.22 6.11 -34.03
C PRO A 462 -12.69 6.03 -33.88
N PHE A 463 -12.20 4.85 -33.50
CA PHE A 463 -10.78 4.58 -33.31
C PHE A 463 -10.36 3.24 -33.91
N VAL A 464 -9.25 3.25 -34.65
CA VAL A 464 -8.56 2.05 -35.15
C VAL A 464 -7.04 2.21 -34.98
N LEU A 465 -6.33 1.12 -34.67
CA LEU A 465 -4.87 1.14 -34.66
C LEU A 465 -4.31 1.18 -36.09
N PRO A 466 -3.21 1.92 -36.33
CA PRO A 466 -2.52 1.90 -37.62
C PRO A 466 -2.03 0.50 -38.01
N MET A 467 -2.01 0.22 -39.32
CA MET A 467 -1.47 -1.03 -39.84
C MET A 467 0.00 -1.21 -39.45
N GLY A 468 0.35 -2.41 -38.99
CA GLY A 468 1.69 -2.73 -38.50
C GLY A 468 1.97 -2.30 -37.05
N VAL A 469 1.02 -1.68 -36.34
CA VAL A 469 1.11 -1.49 -34.89
C VAL A 469 0.69 -2.78 -34.17
N MET A 470 1.63 -3.39 -33.46
CA MET A 470 1.42 -4.63 -32.74
C MET A 470 0.65 -4.39 -31.43
N ALA A 471 -0.54 -4.97 -31.31
CA ALA A 471 -1.30 -5.02 -30.07
C ALA A 471 -1.23 -6.41 -29.43
N ARG A 472 -1.09 -6.49 -28.11
CA ARG A 472 -1.15 -7.76 -27.36
C ARG A 472 -2.56 -8.32 -27.24
N ASN A 473 -3.56 -7.45 -27.23
CA ASN A 473 -4.97 -7.80 -27.25
C ASN A 473 -5.61 -7.24 -28.53
N GLU A 474 -6.23 -8.11 -29.34
CA GLU A 474 -6.98 -7.69 -30.53
C GLU A 474 -8.32 -7.04 -30.15
N GLU A 475 -8.83 -7.35 -28.96
CA GLU A 475 -10.01 -6.75 -28.36
C GLU A 475 -9.64 -5.46 -27.62
N TYR A 476 -9.75 -4.33 -28.32
CA TYR A 476 -9.64 -2.99 -27.75
C TYR A 476 -10.85 -2.13 -28.15
N PRO A 477 -11.20 -1.08 -27.37
CA PRO A 477 -12.35 -0.22 -27.67
C PRO A 477 -12.19 0.49 -29.03
N ARG A 478 -13.22 0.41 -29.86
CA ARG A 478 -13.25 0.98 -31.22
C ARG A 478 -13.74 2.42 -31.29
N THR A 479 -13.81 3.09 -30.14
CA THR A 479 -14.13 4.52 -30.01
C THR A 479 -13.28 5.12 -28.91
N CYS A 480 -12.79 6.35 -29.11
CA CYS A 480 -12.07 7.12 -28.10
C CYS A 480 -12.75 8.47 -27.85
N ARG A 481 -12.45 9.08 -26.69
CA ARG A 481 -12.96 10.40 -26.27
C ARG A 481 -11.98 11.53 -26.56
N LYS A 482 -10.69 11.30 -26.26
CA LYS A 482 -9.62 12.28 -26.40
C LYS A 482 -8.30 11.58 -26.65
N CYS A 483 -7.42 12.22 -27.42
CA CYS A 483 -6.03 11.79 -27.59
C CYS A 483 -5.09 12.95 -27.22
N PHE A 484 -3.93 12.60 -26.67
CA PHE A 484 -2.92 13.56 -26.22
C PHE A 484 -1.53 13.09 -26.62
N TYR A 485 -0.64 14.06 -26.89
CA TYR A 485 0.78 13.77 -27.01
C TYR A 485 1.35 13.33 -25.65
N GLY A 486 2.17 12.28 -25.68
CA GLY A 486 2.93 11.84 -24.53
C GLY A 486 4.28 11.26 -24.93
N THR A 487 5.05 10.88 -23.92
CA THR A 487 6.30 10.15 -24.10
C THR A 487 6.29 8.90 -23.25
N GLY A 488 6.80 7.81 -23.80
CA GLY A 488 7.06 6.56 -23.08
C GLY A 488 8.54 6.46 -22.73
N LEU A 489 8.86 5.92 -21.55
CA LEU A 489 10.24 5.57 -21.18
C LEU A 489 10.55 4.17 -21.73
N ILE A 490 11.65 4.04 -22.47
CA ILE A 490 12.23 2.76 -22.91
C ILE A 490 13.68 2.66 -22.44
N ALA A 491 14.24 1.45 -22.41
CA ALA A 491 15.66 1.21 -22.20
C ALA A 491 16.08 -0.18 -22.69
N GLY A 492 17.38 -0.39 -22.88
CA GLY A 492 17.96 -1.71 -23.04
C GLY A 492 17.85 -2.56 -21.76
N HIS A 493 18.13 -3.86 -21.90
CA HIS A 493 18.08 -4.80 -20.76
C HIS A 493 19.04 -4.36 -19.64
N GLY A 494 18.57 -4.46 -18.38
CA GLY A 494 19.27 -3.93 -17.22
C GLY A 494 19.12 -2.42 -17.05
N PHE A 495 18.01 -1.83 -17.54
CA PHE A 495 17.73 -0.39 -17.56
C PHE A 495 18.87 0.43 -18.20
N THR A 496 19.45 -0.09 -19.28
CA THR A 496 20.62 0.50 -19.95
C THR A 496 20.22 1.56 -20.97
N SER A 497 20.88 2.72 -20.94
CA SER A 497 20.60 3.87 -21.81
C SER A 497 19.11 4.26 -21.88
N PRO A 498 18.47 4.60 -20.75
CA PRO A 498 17.04 4.92 -20.73
C PRO A 498 16.74 6.24 -21.45
N GLU A 499 15.74 6.22 -22.33
CA GLU A 499 15.33 7.36 -23.16
C GLU A 499 13.81 7.49 -23.27
N ARG A 500 13.34 8.70 -23.63
CA ARG A 500 11.90 9.01 -23.73
C ARG A 500 11.49 9.15 -25.19
N THR A 501 10.75 8.17 -25.69
CA THR A 501 10.28 8.13 -27.09
C THR A 501 8.87 8.73 -27.22
N PRO A 502 8.56 9.46 -28.31
CA PRO A 502 7.23 10.02 -28.56
C PRO A 502 6.14 8.95 -28.75
N GLY A 503 4.91 9.29 -28.36
CA GLY A 503 3.76 8.42 -28.56
C GLY A 503 2.41 9.11 -28.36
N LEU A 504 1.35 8.38 -28.70
CA LEU A 504 -0.03 8.85 -28.57
C LEU A 504 -0.69 8.21 -27.36
N PHE A 505 -1.12 9.02 -26.39
CA PHE A 505 -2.07 8.59 -25.36
C PHE A 505 -3.51 8.66 -25.89
N VAL A 506 -4.27 7.59 -25.70
CA VAL A 506 -5.66 7.45 -26.18
C VAL A 506 -6.58 7.18 -24.98
N LEU A 507 -7.53 8.08 -24.72
CA LEU A 507 -8.55 7.87 -23.69
C LEU A 507 -9.79 7.21 -24.31
N PHE A 508 -10.10 5.98 -23.91
CA PHE A 508 -11.30 5.28 -24.37
C PHE A 508 -12.52 5.66 -23.53
N ASP A 509 -12.43 5.46 -22.21
CA ASP A 509 -13.53 5.72 -21.28
C ASP A 509 -13.00 6.10 -19.88
N LYS A 510 -13.82 5.94 -18.83
CA LYS A 510 -13.45 6.29 -17.44
C LYS A 510 -12.45 5.31 -16.81
N ASP A 511 -12.34 4.09 -17.33
CA ASP A 511 -11.61 2.97 -16.73
C ASP A 511 -10.56 2.38 -17.67
N ARG A 512 -10.53 2.80 -18.95
CA ARG A 512 -9.59 2.32 -19.97
C ARG A 512 -8.93 3.44 -20.77
N PHE A 513 -7.62 3.29 -20.99
CA PHE A 513 -6.81 4.12 -21.87
C PHE A 513 -5.79 3.25 -22.61
N GLY A 514 -5.13 3.80 -23.63
CA GLY A 514 -4.07 3.15 -24.36
C GLY A 514 -2.89 4.09 -24.64
N PHE A 515 -1.76 3.51 -25.04
CA PHE A 515 -0.59 4.26 -25.50
C PHE A 515 0.00 3.59 -26.74
N ILE A 516 0.15 4.35 -27.83
CA ILE A 516 0.83 3.92 -29.06
C ILE A 516 2.29 4.37 -28.99
N TRP A 517 3.20 3.41 -28.94
CA TRP A 517 4.64 3.59 -28.99
C TRP A 517 5.07 3.64 -30.46
N LEU A 518 5.44 4.82 -30.97
CA LEU A 518 5.67 5.00 -32.41
C LEU A 518 6.90 4.24 -32.90
N GLU A 519 8.04 4.44 -32.25
CA GLU A 519 9.32 3.81 -32.63
C GLU A 519 9.26 2.28 -32.52
N LEU A 520 8.56 1.76 -31.50
CA LEU A 520 8.37 0.32 -31.29
C LEU A 520 7.27 -0.28 -32.17
N LYS A 521 6.49 0.54 -32.90
CA LYS A 521 5.25 0.17 -33.59
C LYS A 521 4.37 -0.75 -32.74
N SER A 522 4.11 -0.34 -31.49
CA SER A 522 3.48 -1.17 -30.47
C SER A 522 2.34 -0.43 -29.76
N PHE A 523 1.34 -1.16 -29.28
CA PHE A 523 0.21 -0.62 -28.54
C PHE A 523 0.08 -1.28 -27.16
N SER A 524 0.10 -0.45 -26.11
CA SER A 524 -0.24 -0.85 -24.75
C SER A 524 -1.68 -0.47 -24.41
N LEU A 525 -2.52 -1.45 -24.10
CA LEU A 525 -3.87 -1.23 -23.55
C LEU A 525 -3.78 -1.26 -22.02
N TYR A 526 -4.51 -0.35 -21.35
CA TYR A 526 -4.58 -0.25 -19.89
C TYR A 526 -6.02 -0.28 -19.41
N SER A 527 -6.29 -1.04 -18.34
CA SER A 527 -7.62 -1.18 -17.73
C SER A 527 -7.53 -1.12 -16.20
N ARG A 528 -8.48 -0.42 -15.58
CA ARG A 528 -8.48 -0.10 -14.15
C ARG A 528 -8.46 -1.36 -13.25
N LEU A 529 -7.72 -1.26 -12.15
CA LEU A 529 -7.84 -2.16 -11.01
C LEU A 529 -8.98 -1.65 -10.11
N THR A 530 -10.02 -2.47 -9.92
CA THR A 530 -11.27 -2.09 -9.25
C THR A 530 -11.38 -2.64 -7.82
N ASP A 531 -10.43 -3.46 -7.38
CA ASP A 531 -10.35 -3.96 -6.01
C ASP A 531 -10.28 -2.81 -4.98
N ASN A 532 -10.98 -2.99 -3.86
CA ASN A 532 -10.89 -2.09 -2.73
C ASN A 532 -9.57 -2.31 -1.98
N LEU A 533 -8.79 -1.24 -1.78
CA LEU A 533 -7.49 -1.26 -1.10
C LEU A 533 -7.55 -0.42 0.19
N PRO A 534 -7.97 -1.00 1.34
CA PRO A 534 -7.98 -0.33 2.63
C PRO A 534 -6.62 0.27 3.04
N HIS A 535 -6.66 1.40 3.74
CA HIS A 535 -5.49 2.13 4.26
C HIS A 535 -4.44 2.54 3.20
N ALA A 536 -4.83 2.61 1.92
CA ALA A 536 -3.93 2.91 0.81
C ALA A 536 -3.79 4.41 0.47
N HIS A 537 -4.61 5.31 1.02
CA HIS A 537 -4.52 6.74 0.72
C HIS A 537 -3.36 7.44 1.44
N ALA A 538 -2.71 8.39 0.77
CA ALA A 538 -1.71 9.24 1.39
C ALA A 538 -2.36 10.16 2.46
N PRO A 539 -1.65 10.47 3.58
CA PRO A 539 -2.14 11.43 4.58
C PRO A 539 -2.36 12.83 4.01
N ASP A 540 -1.53 13.21 3.03
CA ASP A 540 -1.46 14.52 2.40
C ASP A 540 -0.76 14.39 1.02
N LEU A 541 -0.80 15.45 0.22
CA LEU A 541 -0.17 15.47 -1.11
C LEU A 541 1.37 15.42 -1.03
N GLU A 542 1.98 16.04 -0.02
CA GLU A 542 3.44 16.07 0.13
C GLU A 542 4.01 14.65 0.33
N ARG A 543 3.31 13.82 1.13
CA ARG A 543 3.60 12.39 1.35
C ARG A 543 3.46 11.57 0.07
N PHE A 544 2.48 11.86 -0.77
CA PHE A 544 2.33 11.21 -2.08
C PHE A 544 3.51 11.57 -3.00
N GLU A 545 3.84 12.85 -3.13
CA GLU A 545 4.95 13.33 -3.95
C GLU A 545 6.32 12.85 -3.45
N ALA A 546 6.53 12.80 -2.14
CA ALA A 546 7.74 12.25 -1.54
C ALA A 546 7.88 10.74 -1.80
N MET A 547 6.76 10.00 -1.75
CA MET A 547 6.71 8.59 -2.10
C MET A 547 7.08 8.36 -3.58
N LEU A 548 6.54 9.15 -4.51
CA LEU A 548 6.89 9.05 -5.94
C LEU A 548 8.39 9.29 -6.20
N ARG A 549 8.98 10.34 -5.60
CA ARG A 549 10.43 10.61 -5.74
C ARG A 549 11.27 9.47 -5.17
N ASN A 550 10.87 8.92 -4.03
CA ASN A 550 11.55 7.78 -3.42
C ASN A 550 11.48 6.54 -4.34
N MET A 551 10.31 6.20 -4.89
CA MET A 551 10.15 5.04 -5.79
C MET A 551 11.15 5.03 -6.95
N GLN A 552 11.33 6.18 -7.63
CA GLN A 552 12.27 6.30 -8.75
C GLN A 552 13.71 6.02 -8.29
N SER A 553 14.12 6.57 -7.15
CA SER A 553 15.47 6.36 -6.59
C SER A 553 15.76 4.94 -6.09
N TRP A 554 14.76 4.04 -6.01
CA TRP A 554 14.98 2.66 -5.56
C TRP A 554 15.53 1.76 -6.67
N THR A 555 15.32 2.14 -7.93
CA THR A 555 15.67 1.37 -9.13
C THR A 555 16.39 2.20 -10.21
N SER A 556 16.92 3.37 -9.81
CA SER A 556 17.86 4.19 -10.61
C SER A 556 19.30 3.68 -10.50
#